data_AF-A0A934VM54-F1
#
_entry.id   AF-A0A934VM54-F1
#
_cell.length_a   1.000
_cell.length_b   1.000
_cell.length_c   1.000
_cell.angle_alpha   90.00
_cell.angle_beta   90.00
_cell.angle_gamma   90.00
#
_symmetry.space_group_name_H-M   'P 1'
#
loop_
_entity.id
_entity.type
_entity.pdbx_description
1 polymer ?
#
loop_
_entity_poly.entity_id
_entity_poly.type
_entity_poly.pdbx_seq_one_letter_code
_entity_poly.pdbx_strand_id
1 'polypeptide(L)'
;MPDYLSDGAKMSVVHLPRNVVEAMSGAFGPGADLTTTIDLGAGAPSNPFLHSYHPDHDNLDARFENTLPAGTESHRVIRTMHFEFDEAPPTGLGPSWGVSLLSGTFTETLDGLHKQDLQTQGDFILRKVSDLDTLIQP
;
A
#
# COMPACT_ATOMS: atom_id res chain seq x y z
N MET A 1 6.61 -18.87 -24.22
CA MET A 1 6.22 -17.87 -23.19
C MET A 1 7.39 -16.91 -23.07
N PRO A 2 7.25 -15.61 -23.38
CA PRO A 2 8.30 -14.65 -23.03
C PRO A 2 8.43 -14.60 -21.51
N ASP A 3 9.65 -14.61 -21.02
CA ASP A 3 9.97 -14.49 -19.60
C ASP A 3 9.86 -13.02 -19.18
N TYR A 4 8.67 -12.60 -18.73
CA TYR A 4 8.43 -11.22 -18.29
C TYR A 4 9.01 -10.91 -16.90
N LEU A 5 9.68 -11.88 -16.24
CA LEU A 5 10.31 -11.67 -14.93
C LEU A 5 11.52 -10.72 -15.01
N SER A 6 12.16 -10.58 -16.18
CA SER A 6 13.33 -9.68 -16.35
C SER A 6 12.97 -8.19 -16.34
N ASP A 7 11.70 -7.84 -16.57
CA ASP A 7 11.24 -6.45 -16.71
C ASP A 7 10.40 -5.98 -15.50
N GLY A 8 10.15 -6.86 -14.53
CA GLY A 8 9.42 -6.56 -13.32
C GLY A 8 10.29 -5.84 -12.29
N ALA A 9 10.08 -4.54 -12.08
CA ALA A 9 10.66 -3.83 -10.94
C ALA A 9 9.87 -4.17 -9.66
N LYS A 10 10.54 -4.67 -8.62
CA LYS A 10 9.95 -4.75 -7.27
C LYS A 10 10.04 -3.36 -6.64
N MET A 11 8.90 -2.68 -6.49
CA MET A 11 8.84 -1.49 -5.67
C MET A 11 8.60 -1.92 -4.22
N SER A 12 9.59 -1.69 -3.35
CA SER A 12 9.42 -1.86 -1.91
C SER A 12 9.14 -0.51 -1.27
N VAL A 13 8.02 -0.40 -0.59
CA VAL A 13 7.66 0.79 0.17
C VAL A 13 8.05 0.57 1.63
N VAL A 14 8.98 1.39 2.14
CA VAL A 14 9.55 1.23 3.50
C VAL A 14 8.53 1.48 4.61
N HIS A 15 7.48 2.23 4.31
CA HIS A 15 6.44 2.63 5.25
C HIS A 15 5.17 1.76 5.15
N LEU A 16 5.22 0.60 4.48
CA LEU A 16 4.17 -0.41 4.53
C LEU A 16 4.66 -1.64 5.32
N PRO A 17 3.76 -2.40 5.95
CA PRO A 17 4.12 -3.64 6.62
C PRO A 17 4.77 -4.61 5.64
N ARG A 18 5.79 -5.33 6.10
CA ARG A 18 6.43 -6.39 5.30
C ARG A 18 5.59 -7.66 5.33
N ASN A 19 5.49 -8.32 4.18
CA ASN A 19 4.85 -9.64 4.03
C ASN A 19 3.38 -9.70 4.50
N VAL A 20 2.65 -8.60 4.36
CA VAL A 20 1.22 -8.57 4.65
C VAL A 20 0.43 -8.70 3.34
N VAL A 21 -0.59 -9.54 3.37
CA VAL A 21 -1.59 -9.66 2.30
C VAL A 21 -2.88 -9.07 2.85
N GLU A 22 -3.29 -7.92 2.32
CA GLU A 22 -4.56 -7.31 2.68
C GLU A 22 -5.64 -7.66 1.67
N ALA A 23 -6.80 -8.05 2.19
CA ALA A 23 -7.98 -8.19 1.35
C ALA A 23 -8.43 -6.80 0.88
N MET A 24 -8.89 -6.73 -0.36
CA MET A 24 -9.52 -5.54 -0.91
C MET A 24 -11.02 -5.78 -1.04
N SER A 25 -11.80 -4.76 -0.72
CA SER A 25 -13.25 -4.74 -0.96
C SER A 25 -13.53 -4.10 -2.31
N GLY A 26 -14.60 -4.52 -2.97
CA GLY A 26 -14.99 -4.01 -4.29
C GLY A 26 -14.81 -5.05 -5.39
N ALA A 27 -14.66 -4.59 -6.63
CA ALA A 27 -14.49 -5.44 -7.79
C ALA A 27 -13.24 -5.04 -8.59
N PHE A 28 -12.57 -6.05 -9.15
CA PHE A 28 -11.39 -5.83 -10.00
C PHE A 28 -11.81 -5.85 -11.47
N GLY A 29 -11.57 -4.75 -12.19
CA GLY A 29 -11.81 -4.67 -13.63
C GLY A 29 -12.21 -3.26 -14.10
N PRO A 30 -12.41 -3.08 -15.42
CA PRO A 30 -12.81 -1.79 -16.00
C PRO A 30 -14.03 -1.16 -15.31
N GLY A 31 -13.94 0.12 -14.98
CA GLY A 31 -15.01 0.91 -14.37
C GLY A 31 -15.38 0.50 -12.93
N ALA A 32 -14.61 -0.39 -12.32
CA ALA A 32 -14.80 -0.83 -10.95
C ALA A 32 -13.84 -0.11 -9.98
N ASP A 33 -14.08 -0.29 -8.69
CA ASP A 33 -13.23 0.21 -7.63
C ASP A 33 -12.78 -0.91 -6.68
N LEU A 34 -11.57 -0.72 -6.13
CA LEU A 34 -11.06 -1.51 -5.02
C LEU A 34 -10.61 -0.61 -3.88
N THR A 35 -10.99 -0.98 -2.66
CA THR A 35 -10.59 -0.27 -1.44
C THR A 35 -9.94 -1.23 -0.46
N THR A 36 -8.89 -0.76 0.23
CA THR A 36 -8.35 -1.45 1.39
C THR A 36 -7.77 -0.46 2.40
N THR A 37 -7.52 -0.93 3.61
CA THR A 37 -6.94 -0.14 4.68
C THR A 37 -5.78 -0.88 5.29
N ILE A 38 -4.63 -0.21 5.37
CA ILE A 38 -3.46 -0.69 6.11
C ILE A 38 -3.39 0.05 7.44
N ASP A 39 -3.36 -0.71 8.53
CA ASP A 39 -3.18 -0.20 9.88
C ASP A 39 -1.74 -0.41 10.36
N LEU A 40 -0.94 0.65 10.31
CA LEU A 40 0.38 0.70 10.92
C LEU A 40 0.20 1.12 12.38
N GLY A 41 -0.02 0.13 13.24
CA GLY A 41 -0.07 0.34 14.69
C GLY A 41 1.13 1.16 15.20
N ALA A 42 0.98 1.82 16.35
CA ALA A 42 1.99 2.73 16.90
C ALA A 42 3.36 2.08 17.14
N GLY A 43 3.41 0.78 17.42
CA GLY A 43 4.65 0.02 17.61
C GLY A 43 5.15 -0.74 16.37
N ALA A 44 4.57 -0.52 15.19
CA ALA A 44 4.98 -1.24 13.98
C ALA A 44 6.40 -0.81 13.56
N PRO A 45 7.31 -1.73 13.17
CA PRO A 45 8.67 -1.37 12.74
C PRO A 45 8.73 -0.44 11.51
N SER A 46 7.67 -0.40 10.71
CA SER A 46 7.52 0.49 9.55
C SER A 46 6.80 1.81 9.89
N ASN A 47 6.45 2.02 11.17
CA ASN A 47 5.86 3.27 11.63
C ASN A 47 6.93 4.37 11.66
N PRO A 48 6.74 5.50 10.96
CA PRO A 48 7.76 6.53 10.85
C PRO A 48 8.02 7.31 12.14
N PHE A 49 7.16 7.19 13.16
CA PHE A 49 7.42 7.78 14.48
C PHE A 49 8.33 6.93 15.37
N LEU A 50 8.54 5.66 15.01
CA LEU A 50 9.30 4.72 15.81
C LEU A 50 10.76 4.68 15.35
N HIS A 51 11.67 5.07 16.24
CA HIS A 51 13.12 5.03 16.03
C HIS A 51 13.76 4.05 17.02
N SER A 52 14.13 2.86 16.54
CA SER A 52 14.63 1.76 17.38
C SER A 52 15.87 2.05 18.25
N TYR A 53 16.57 3.16 17.99
CA TYR A 53 17.80 3.52 18.69
C TYR A 53 17.77 4.92 19.31
N HIS A 54 16.61 5.60 19.30
CA HIS A 54 16.46 6.90 19.94
C HIS A 54 15.57 6.75 21.19
N PRO A 55 16.08 6.97 22.40
CA PRO A 55 15.36 6.66 23.66
C PRO A 55 14.07 7.46 23.87
N ASP A 56 13.90 8.59 23.16
CA ASP A 56 12.66 9.40 23.24
C ASP A 56 11.61 9.02 22.17
N HIS A 57 11.87 7.99 21.36
CA HIS A 57 11.03 7.58 20.23
C HIS A 57 11.03 6.07 20.00
N ASP A 58 11.22 5.26 21.05
CA ASP A 58 11.18 3.80 20.97
C ASP A 58 9.87 3.21 21.48
N ASN A 59 8.94 4.08 21.92
CA ASN A 59 7.64 3.77 22.46
C ASN A 59 7.71 2.94 23.76
N LEU A 60 8.77 3.11 24.54
CA LEU A 60 8.98 2.49 25.85
C LEU A 60 9.02 3.53 26.97
N ASP A 61 8.68 3.11 28.21
CA ASP A 61 8.86 3.98 29.37
C ASP A 61 10.35 4.25 29.65
N ALA A 62 10.66 5.23 30.51
CA ALA A 62 12.03 5.61 30.84
C ALA A 62 12.91 4.48 31.43
N ARG A 63 12.30 3.34 31.81
CA ARG A 63 12.98 2.16 32.34
C ARG A 63 13.05 1.03 31.30
N PHE A 64 12.50 1.24 30.11
CA PHE A 64 12.37 0.27 29.03
C PHE A 64 11.61 -1.01 29.43
N GLU A 65 10.70 -0.90 30.40
CA GLU A 65 9.95 -2.05 30.95
C GLU A 65 8.57 -2.20 30.32
N ASN A 66 7.95 -1.09 29.89
CA ASN A 66 6.57 -1.06 29.42
C ASN A 66 6.46 -0.26 28.12
N THR A 67 5.56 -0.68 27.23
CA THR A 67 5.21 0.08 26.03
C THR A 67 4.30 1.26 26.38
N LEU A 68 4.59 2.44 25.83
CA LEU A 68 3.78 3.63 26.01
C LEU A 68 2.47 3.56 25.20
N PRO A 69 1.39 4.22 25.66
CA PRO A 69 0.16 4.34 24.89
C PRO A 69 0.40 5.07 23.57
N ALA A 70 -0.30 4.62 22.53
CA ALA A 70 -0.30 5.28 21.22
C ALA A 70 -0.62 6.78 21.33
N GLY A 71 0.14 7.59 20.60
CA GLY A 71 0.07 9.04 20.61
C GLY A 71 0.94 9.73 21.66
N THR A 72 1.70 8.96 22.45
CA THR A 72 2.70 9.53 23.38
C THR A 72 4.00 9.84 22.65
N GLU A 73 4.68 8.82 22.12
CA GLU A 73 5.89 8.99 21.29
C GLU A 73 5.66 8.61 19.83
N SER A 74 4.77 7.65 19.59
CA SER A 74 4.40 7.16 18.26
C SER A 74 2.89 7.14 18.07
N HIS A 75 2.42 7.64 16.92
CA HIS A 75 1.00 7.61 16.56
C HIS A 75 0.68 6.37 15.72
N ARG A 76 -0.55 5.87 15.84
CA ARG A 76 -1.10 4.90 14.87
C ARG A 76 -1.26 5.62 13.53
N VAL A 77 -0.90 4.96 12.43
CA VAL A 77 -1.04 5.49 11.07
C VAL A 77 -1.99 4.59 10.29
N ILE A 78 -3.09 5.17 9.80
CA ILE A 78 -4.08 4.46 8.99
C ILE A 78 -3.95 4.94 7.55
N ARG A 79 -3.83 3.99 6.63
CA ARG A 79 -3.67 4.26 5.20
C ARG A 79 -4.86 3.66 4.46
N THR A 80 -5.78 4.49 4.00
CA THR A 80 -6.93 4.07 3.20
C THR A 80 -6.58 4.25 1.74
N MET A 81 -6.53 3.15 1.01
CA MET A 81 -6.13 3.08 -0.38
C MET A 81 -7.34 2.76 -1.25
N HIS A 82 -7.57 3.60 -2.26
CA HIS A 82 -8.65 3.48 -3.23
C HIS A 82 -8.06 3.42 -4.64
N PHE A 83 -8.46 2.41 -5.40
CA PHE A 83 -8.11 2.22 -6.80
C PHE A 83 -9.39 2.32 -7.61
N GLU A 84 -9.48 3.34 -8.46
CA GLU A 84 -10.57 3.49 -9.42
C GLU A 84 -10.05 3.11 -10.80
N PHE A 85 -10.58 2.05 -11.39
CA PHE A 85 -10.16 1.57 -12.71
C PHE A 85 -10.87 2.33 -13.82
N ASP A 86 -10.13 2.72 -14.85
CA ASP A 86 -10.73 3.38 -16.01
C ASP A 86 -11.80 2.47 -16.64
N GLU A 87 -12.94 3.04 -17.05
CA GLU A 87 -14.00 2.29 -17.75
C GLU A 87 -13.62 1.93 -19.19
N ALA A 88 -12.77 2.75 -19.80
CA ALA A 88 -12.30 2.62 -21.17
C ALA A 88 -10.79 2.89 -21.27
N PRO A 89 -10.09 2.36 -22.28
CA PRO A 89 -8.65 2.59 -22.43
C PRO A 89 -8.34 4.08 -22.59
N PRO A 90 -7.41 4.62 -21.79
CA PRO A 90 -6.80 5.92 -22.06
C PRO A 90 -6.20 5.97 -23.48
N THR A 91 -6.17 7.16 -24.07
CA THR A 91 -5.62 7.36 -25.41
C THR A 91 -4.18 6.84 -25.49
N GLY A 92 -3.91 5.93 -26.45
CA GLY A 92 -2.58 5.34 -26.65
C GLY A 92 -2.38 3.98 -25.96
N LEU A 93 -3.34 3.51 -25.15
CA LEU A 93 -3.36 2.13 -24.68
C LEU A 93 -4.13 1.27 -25.69
N GLY A 94 -3.41 0.39 -26.37
CA GLY A 94 -3.89 -0.41 -27.50
C GLY A 94 -4.79 -1.60 -27.10
N PRO A 95 -4.95 -2.61 -27.98
CA PRO A 95 -5.95 -3.67 -27.84
C PRO A 95 -5.73 -4.62 -26.65
N SER A 96 -4.61 -4.50 -25.93
CA SER A 96 -4.30 -5.28 -24.73
C SER A 96 -4.99 -4.76 -23.46
N TRP A 97 -5.54 -3.55 -23.50
CA TRP A 97 -6.26 -2.95 -22.39
C TRP A 97 -7.56 -3.71 -22.11
N GLY A 98 -7.86 -3.96 -20.84
CA GLY A 98 -8.98 -4.80 -20.38
C GLY A 98 -8.68 -6.30 -20.35
N VAL A 99 -7.55 -6.75 -20.90
CA VAL A 99 -7.14 -8.17 -20.90
C VAL A 99 -5.84 -8.39 -20.12
N SER A 100 -4.75 -7.75 -20.57
CA SER A 100 -3.43 -7.86 -19.95
C SER A 100 -2.92 -6.54 -19.39
N LEU A 101 -3.71 -5.48 -19.54
CA LEU A 101 -3.40 -4.15 -19.05
C LEU A 101 -4.66 -3.50 -18.48
N LEU A 102 -4.56 -2.93 -17.29
CA LEU A 102 -5.56 -2.06 -16.70
C LEU A 102 -4.88 -0.77 -16.27
N SER A 103 -5.65 0.30 -16.21
CA SER A 103 -5.19 1.60 -15.73
C SER A 103 -6.27 2.20 -14.84
N GLY A 104 -5.91 3.25 -14.13
CA GLY A 104 -6.84 3.94 -13.26
C GLY A 104 -6.18 5.00 -12.41
N THR A 105 -6.97 5.58 -11.51
CA THR A 105 -6.51 6.55 -10.52
C THR A 105 -6.39 5.90 -9.15
N PHE A 106 -5.21 6.03 -8.54
CA PHE A 106 -4.97 5.66 -7.16
C PHE A 106 -5.14 6.88 -6.27
N THR A 107 -5.88 6.75 -5.18
CA THR A 107 -5.99 7.76 -4.12
C THR A 107 -5.64 7.10 -2.79
N GLU A 108 -4.79 7.74 -2.00
CA GLU A 108 -4.48 7.33 -0.64
C GLU A 108 -4.77 8.46 0.34
N THR A 109 -5.54 8.14 1.38
CA THR A 109 -5.75 9.01 2.54
C THR A 109 -4.97 8.45 3.73
N LEU A 110 -4.13 9.27 4.32
CA LEU A 110 -3.30 8.94 5.48
C LEU A 110 -3.78 9.72 6.71
N ASP A 111 -4.21 8.99 7.74
CA ASP A 111 -4.49 9.52 9.07
C ASP A 111 -3.33 9.21 10.04
N GLY A 112 -3.15 10.07 11.04
CA GLY A 112 -2.19 9.90 12.13
C GLY A 112 -0.76 10.38 11.87
N LEU A 113 -0.39 10.73 10.63
CA LEU A 113 0.91 11.38 10.33
C LEU A 113 0.89 12.89 10.57
N HIS A 114 -0.28 13.51 10.46
CA HIS A 114 -0.48 14.94 10.58
C HIS A 114 -1.79 15.21 11.32
N LYS A 115 -2.00 16.46 11.77
CA LYS A 115 -3.24 16.88 12.49
C LYS A 115 -4.49 16.83 11.63
N GLN A 116 -4.31 16.69 10.33
CA GLN A 116 -5.33 16.57 9.30
C GLN A 116 -4.91 15.42 8.41
N ASP A 117 -5.88 14.69 7.89
CA ASP A 117 -5.67 13.66 6.89
C ASP A 117 -4.87 14.22 5.72
N LEU A 118 -3.85 13.49 5.30
CA LEU A 118 -3.09 13.79 4.11
C LEU A 118 -3.64 12.95 2.97
N GLN A 119 -3.88 13.58 1.82
CA GLN A 119 -4.33 12.85 0.63
C GLN A 119 -3.28 12.94 -0.45
N THR A 120 -3.02 11.81 -1.11
CA THR A 120 -2.19 11.72 -2.30
C THR A 120 -2.97 11.01 -3.41
N GLN A 121 -2.69 11.37 -4.65
CA GLN A 121 -3.37 10.81 -5.82
C GLN A 121 -2.41 10.74 -7.01
N GLY A 122 -2.59 9.74 -7.87
CA GLY A 122 -1.91 9.65 -9.16
C GLY A 122 -2.42 8.48 -9.99
N ASP A 123 -2.03 8.46 -11.26
CA ASP A 123 -2.41 7.39 -12.18
C ASP A 123 -1.58 6.12 -11.94
N PHE A 124 -2.18 4.96 -12.19
CA PHE A 124 -1.49 3.67 -12.19
C PHE A 124 -1.76 2.87 -13.46
N ILE A 125 -0.86 1.94 -13.76
CA ILE A 125 -1.04 0.92 -14.79
C ILE A 125 -0.69 -0.44 -14.18
N LEU A 126 -1.61 -1.39 -14.26
CA LEU A 126 -1.36 -2.79 -13.96
C LEU A 126 -1.12 -3.55 -15.25
N ARG A 127 -0.06 -4.36 -15.28
CA ARG A 127 0.23 -5.29 -16.38
C ARG A 127 0.13 -6.71 -15.84
N LYS A 128 -0.65 -7.55 -16.51
CA LYS A 128 -0.74 -8.96 -16.17
C LYS A 128 0.58 -9.64 -16.49
N VAL A 129 1.18 -10.27 -15.48
CA VAL A 129 2.49 -10.94 -15.61
C VAL A 129 2.38 -12.46 -15.76
N SER A 130 1.24 -13.05 -15.40
CA SER A 130 1.01 -14.51 -15.46
C SER A 130 -0.48 -14.82 -15.60
N ASP A 131 -0.79 -15.89 -16.33
CA ASP A 131 -2.13 -16.49 -16.42
C ASP A 131 -2.34 -17.61 -15.39
N LEU A 132 -1.35 -17.89 -14.55
CA LEU A 132 -1.48 -18.88 -13.48
C LEU A 132 -2.36 -18.33 -12.36
N ASP A 133 -3.39 -19.08 -11.99
CA ASP A 133 -4.34 -18.71 -10.94
C ASP A 133 -3.73 -18.70 -9.53
N THR A 134 -2.56 -19.33 -9.34
CA THR A 134 -1.86 -19.37 -8.06
C THR A 134 -0.40 -19.01 -8.27
N LEU A 135 0.03 -17.95 -7.57
CA LEU A 135 1.45 -17.64 -7.46
C LEU A 135 2.07 -18.62 -6.47
N ILE A 136 2.90 -19.53 -6.97
CA ILE A 136 3.65 -20.46 -6.12
C ILE A 136 4.75 -19.65 -5.44
N GLN A 137 4.72 -19.55 -4.11
CA GLN A 137 5.86 -19.02 -3.36
C GLN A 137 7.02 -20.02 -3.44
N PRO A 138 8.27 -19.58 -3.66
CA PRO A 138 9.44 -20.44 -3.54
C PRO A 138 9.65 -20.93 -2.09
#